data_AF-A0A9E6F9Z3-F1
#
_entry.id   AF-A0A9E6F9Z3-F1
#
_cell.length_a   1.000
_cell.length_b   1.000
_cell.length_c   1.000
_cell.angle_alpha   90.00
_cell.angle_beta   90.00
_cell.angle_gamma   90.00
#
_symmetry.space_group_name_H-M   'P 1'
#
loop_
_entity.id
_entity.type
_entity.pdbx_description
1 polymer ?
#
loop_
_entity_poly.entity_id
_entity_poly.type
_entity_poly.pdbx_seq_one_letter_code
_entity_poly.pdbx_strand_id
1 'polypeptide(L)'
;MKTSLKNTTVDDSLILYAELNDAEIRAAQRHLKTGLFKRIVSGVLSASPEKEWPAIIALHRIRVLAALFPGAVIGYRSAFSGGMPVDGVMHLSYSYKRVVDLPGLQVVLVKGHGNVQGDQPMSGRNIFFPSQARMLMENLTQSRGEIRKAMGRTAVEERLISIYESRGPEALNRIREEARTIAATLEFEKEFSVLNDLIGSILGTKSAQLATAAGQALAAGTPFDARRLALFETLAATLRAMPLMQKPSPTTTGSARFNFAFLESYFSNFIEGTEFDVSEARRIVLEGKIIDQRPKDSHDILGVFRQAIDPGWSNQSMAPGEAVLHQLRQRHLDLMKERPEAAPGDFKDRENFAGNTTFVSPRNVRGTMIEGSKLLPSVQPGMARALLAMFIVSEVHPFIDGNGRLARLVMNAELSVVNACRVIVPTLFREEYLDCLRVLSRQGKPEPFISAMQKIQQWTAAFDYSDLDRVIEQMKTCNAFEKSLKQYQLLNLSDLGTDSH
;
A
#
# COMPACT_ATOMS: atom_id res chain seq x y z
N MET A 1 -17.34 -5.57 -33.29
CA MET A 1 -16.60 -6.84 -33.54
C MET A 1 -16.81 -7.74 -32.34
N LYS A 2 -17.37 -8.93 -32.56
CA LYS A 2 -17.61 -9.95 -31.51
C LYS A 2 -16.25 -10.52 -31.08
N THR A 3 -15.78 -10.16 -29.89
CA THR A 3 -14.67 -10.85 -29.25
C THR A 3 -15.23 -12.03 -28.46
N SER A 4 -15.06 -13.23 -29.02
CA SER A 4 -15.31 -14.50 -28.35
C SER A 4 -14.36 -14.64 -27.17
N LEU A 5 -14.84 -14.35 -25.96
CA LEU A 5 -14.24 -14.78 -24.70
C LEU A 5 -14.40 -16.31 -24.60
N LYS A 6 -13.44 -17.06 -25.14
CA LYS A 6 -13.30 -18.49 -24.86
C LYS A 6 -11.86 -18.73 -24.39
N ASN A 7 -11.74 -19.32 -23.20
CA ASN A 7 -10.53 -19.82 -22.53
C ASN A 7 -9.88 -18.92 -21.47
N THR A 8 -10.69 -18.23 -20.66
CA THR A 8 -10.39 -18.13 -19.22
C THR A 8 -11.26 -19.17 -18.53
N THR A 9 -10.68 -20.00 -17.67
CA THR A 9 -11.44 -20.78 -16.67
C THR A 9 -12.41 -19.80 -16.01
N VAL A 10 -13.72 -20.00 -16.24
CA VAL A 10 -14.74 -19.16 -15.59
C VAL A 10 -14.67 -19.53 -14.12
N ASP A 11 -14.23 -18.57 -13.29
CA ASP A 11 -14.23 -18.75 -11.86
C ASP A 11 -15.67 -18.75 -11.35
N ASP A 12 -16.24 -19.95 -11.23
CA ASP A 12 -17.60 -20.17 -10.74
C ASP A 12 -17.70 -20.07 -9.20
N SER A 13 -16.60 -19.75 -8.51
CA SER A 13 -16.60 -19.59 -7.04
C SER A 13 -17.45 -18.41 -6.59
N LEU A 14 -17.57 -17.36 -7.41
CA LEU A 14 -18.42 -16.20 -7.12
C LEU A 14 -18.97 -15.56 -8.40
N ILE A 15 -20.30 -15.61 -8.52
CA ILE A 15 -21.04 -15.14 -9.70
C ILE A 15 -21.96 -13.99 -9.28
N LEU A 16 -21.80 -12.83 -9.93
CA LEU A 16 -22.54 -11.61 -9.63
C LEU A 16 -23.38 -11.21 -10.85
N TYR A 17 -24.71 -11.16 -10.70
CA TYR A 17 -25.59 -10.79 -11.82
C TYR A 17 -25.29 -9.39 -12.38
N ALA A 18 -24.79 -8.48 -11.54
CA ALA A 18 -24.41 -7.13 -11.96
C ALA A 18 -23.26 -7.11 -12.99
N GLU A 19 -22.51 -8.20 -13.13
CA GLU A 19 -21.37 -8.33 -14.05
C GLU A 19 -21.71 -9.18 -15.29
N LEU A 20 -22.93 -9.70 -15.38
CA LEU A 20 -23.37 -10.62 -16.44
C LEU A 20 -24.36 -9.95 -17.40
N ASN A 21 -24.35 -10.38 -18.65
CA ASN A 21 -25.41 -10.04 -19.61
C ASN A 21 -26.65 -10.94 -19.47
N ASP A 22 -27.75 -10.59 -20.13
CA ASP A 22 -29.03 -11.32 -20.02
C ASP A 22 -28.95 -12.80 -20.42
N ALA A 23 -28.06 -13.17 -21.34
CA ALA A 23 -27.88 -14.57 -21.75
C ALA A 23 -27.15 -15.36 -20.65
N GLU A 24 -26.12 -14.76 -20.05
CA GLU A 24 -25.34 -15.32 -18.94
C GLU A 24 -26.19 -15.42 -17.67
N ILE A 25 -27.01 -14.41 -17.35
CA ILE A 25 -27.95 -14.46 -16.22
C ILE A 25 -28.91 -15.62 -16.39
N ARG A 26 -29.48 -15.81 -17.59
CA ARG A 26 -30.35 -16.97 -17.87
C ARG A 26 -29.61 -18.30 -17.74
N ALA A 27 -28.34 -18.37 -18.12
CA ALA A 27 -27.51 -19.56 -17.93
C ALA A 27 -27.26 -19.85 -16.44
N ALA A 28 -26.87 -18.84 -15.67
CA ALA A 28 -26.66 -18.95 -14.23
C ALA A 28 -27.95 -19.36 -13.49
N GLN A 29 -29.11 -18.84 -13.90
CA GLN A 29 -30.41 -19.25 -13.38
C GLN A 29 -30.75 -20.71 -13.69
N ARG A 30 -30.34 -21.23 -14.86
CA ARG A 30 -30.49 -22.67 -15.17
C ARG A 30 -29.61 -23.51 -14.24
N HIS A 31 -28.35 -23.12 -14.04
CA HIS A 31 -27.44 -23.82 -13.13
C HIS A 31 -27.90 -23.77 -11.65
N LEU A 32 -28.56 -22.68 -11.25
CA LEU A 32 -29.20 -22.59 -9.94
C LEU A 32 -30.37 -23.59 -9.82
N LYS A 33 -31.17 -23.79 -10.87
CA LYS A 33 -32.27 -24.78 -10.87
C LYS A 33 -31.77 -26.22 -10.86
N THR A 34 -30.64 -26.50 -11.50
CA THR A 34 -30.04 -27.85 -11.51
C THR A 34 -29.21 -28.15 -10.25
N GLY A 35 -29.09 -27.18 -9.33
CA GLY A 35 -28.31 -27.33 -8.09
C GLY A 35 -26.79 -27.23 -8.27
N LEU A 36 -26.32 -26.91 -9.48
CA LEU A 36 -24.89 -26.70 -9.74
C LEU A 36 -24.39 -25.43 -9.05
N PHE A 37 -25.23 -24.40 -9.01
CA PHE A 37 -24.98 -23.18 -8.23
C PHE A 37 -25.94 -23.10 -7.05
N LYS A 38 -25.49 -22.48 -5.97
CA LYS A 38 -26.30 -22.11 -4.82
C LYS A 38 -26.33 -20.60 -4.66
N ARG A 39 -27.44 -20.10 -4.12
CA ARG A 39 -27.65 -18.67 -3.90
C ARG A 39 -27.10 -18.26 -2.54
N ILE A 40 -26.21 -17.27 -2.53
CA ILE A 40 -25.75 -16.61 -1.30
C ILE A 40 -26.78 -15.56 -0.89
N VAL A 41 -27.05 -14.61 -1.77
CA VAL A 41 -28.10 -13.59 -1.66
C VAL A 41 -28.70 -13.29 -3.04
N SER A 42 -29.76 -12.50 -3.12
CA SER A 42 -30.33 -12.11 -4.42
C SER A 42 -29.26 -11.44 -5.30
N GLY A 43 -29.03 -11.99 -6.49
CA GLY A 43 -28.03 -11.52 -7.44
C GLY A 43 -26.61 -12.06 -7.24
N VAL A 44 -26.37 -12.89 -6.21
CA VAL A 44 -25.05 -13.46 -5.88
C VAL A 44 -25.14 -14.97 -5.73
N LEU A 45 -24.43 -15.70 -6.58
CA LEU A 45 -24.38 -17.17 -6.59
C LEU A 45 -22.95 -17.68 -6.42
N SER A 46 -22.83 -18.95 -6.07
CA SER A 46 -21.55 -19.66 -5.97
C SER A 46 -21.73 -21.14 -6.32
N ALA A 47 -20.74 -21.71 -7.03
CA ALA A 47 -20.59 -23.16 -7.19
C ALA A 47 -19.81 -23.79 -6.03
N SER A 48 -19.12 -22.99 -5.21
CA SER A 48 -18.32 -23.48 -4.09
C SER A 48 -19.19 -23.98 -2.93
N PRO A 49 -18.69 -24.94 -2.14
CA PRO A 49 -19.33 -25.37 -0.90
C PRO A 49 -19.64 -24.22 0.06
N GLU A 50 -20.79 -24.27 0.75
CA GLU A 50 -21.24 -23.20 1.68
C GLU A 50 -20.21 -22.87 2.78
N LYS A 51 -19.44 -23.87 3.22
CA LYS A 51 -18.36 -23.70 4.20
C LYS A 51 -17.23 -22.76 3.72
N GLU A 52 -17.07 -22.56 2.41
CA GLU A 52 -16.04 -21.69 1.82
C GLU A 52 -16.55 -20.27 1.59
N TRP A 53 -17.86 -20.04 1.63
CA TRP A 53 -18.46 -18.72 1.33
C TRP A 53 -17.92 -17.59 2.21
N PRO A 54 -17.70 -17.75 3.53
CA PRO A 54 -17.14 -16.68 4.34
C PRO A 54 -15.77 -16.19 3.84
N ALA A 55 -14.90 -17.10 3.42
CA ALA A 55 -13.58 -16.76 2.89
C ALA A 55 -13.70 -16.06 1.52
N ILE A 56 -14.58 -16.54 0.65
CA ILE A 56 -14.87 -15.96 -0.67
C ILE A 56 -15.43 -14.53 -0.53
N ILE A 57 -16.40 -14.32 0.38
CA ILE A 57 -16.97 -13.00 0.66
C ILE A 57 -15.93 -12.06 1.27
N ALA A 58 -15.07 -12.55 2.17
CA ALA A 58 -14.00 -11.75 2.74
C ALA A 58 -13.00 -11.27 1.67
N LEU A 59 -12.60 -12.18 0.76
CA LEU A 59 -11.68 -11.92 -0.34
C LEU A 59 -12.25 -10.92 -1.36
N HIS A 60 -13.51 -11.13 -1.77
CA HIS A 60 -14.17 -10.32 -2.81
C HIS A 60 -15.06 -9.22 -2.26
N ARG A 61 -14.91 -8.83 -0.99
CA ARG A 61 -15.82 -7.92 -0.29
C ARG A 61 -16.16 -6.66 -1.10
N ILE A 62 -15.16 -5.96 -1.63
CA ILE A 62 -15.38 -4.72 -2.40
C ILE A 62 -16.16 -4.99 -3.69
N ARG A 63 -15.86 -6.09 -4.40
CA ARG A 63 -16.58 -6.52 -5.61
C ARG A 63 -18.04 -6.85 -5.30
N VAL A 64 -18.30 -7.64 -4.25
CA VAL A 64 -19.65 -8.01 -3.80
C VAL A 64 -20.45 -6.77 -3.38
N LEU A 65 -19.87 -5.88 -2.58
CA LEU A 65 -20.56 -4.68 -2.10
C LEU A 65 -20.85 -3.70 -3.23
N ALA A 66 -19.94 -3.53 -4.21
CA ALA A 66 -20.20 -2.70 -5.39
C ALA A 66 -21.32 -3.25 -6.27
N ALA A 67 -21.42 -4.58 -6.40
CA ALA A 67 -22.49 -5.22 -7.15
C ALA A 67 -23.86 -5.13 -6.44
N LEU A 68 -23.88 -5.30 -5.12
CA LEU A 68 -25.12 -5.26 -4.33
C LEU A 68 -25.62 -3.83 -4.06
N PHE A 69 -24.69 -2.88 -3.88
CA PHE A 69 -24.97 -1.51 -3.46
C PHE A 69 -24.19 -0.51 -4.33
N PRO A 70 -24.46 -0.46 -5.65
CA PRO A 70 -23.77 0.44 -6.55
C PRO A 70 -23.99 1.90 -6.12
N GLY A 71 -22.91 2.68 -6.05
CA GLY A 71 -22.91 4.07 -5.60
C GLY A 71 -22.80 4.24 -4.08
N ALA A 72 -22.68 3.16 -3.31
CA ALA A 72 -22.49 3.24 -1.88
C ALA A 72 -21.12 3.83 -1.51
N VAL A 73 -21.07 4.50 -0.36
CA VAL A 73 -19.82 5.02 0.22
C VAL A 73 -19.54 4.23 1.49
N ILE A 74 -18.32 3.69 1.63
CA ILE A 74 -17.90 3.04 2.88
C ILE A 74 -17.96 4.10 3.97
N GLY A 75 -18.71 3.84 5.03
CA GLY A 75 -19.05 4.88 6.00
C GLY A 75 -18.57 4.61 7.41
N TYR A 76 -18.62 5.66 8.22
CA TYR A 76 -18.56 5.60 9.67
C TYR A 76 -17.37 4.79 10.22
N ARG A 77 -17.59 3.88 11.18
CA ARG A 77 -16.54 3.06 11.83
C ARG A 77 -15.77 2.17 10.88
N SER A 78 -16.40 1.69 9.80
CA SER A 78 -15.72 0.89 8.78
C SER A 78 -14.76 1.73 7.95
N ALA A 79 -15.15 2.95 7.55
CA ALA A 79 -14.23 3.90 6.90
C ALA A 79 -13.10 4.33 7.84
N PHE A 80 -13.43 4.64 9.10
CA PHE A 80 -12.47 5.01 10.13
C PHE A 80 -11.38 3.95 10.33
N SER A 81 -11.75 2.68 10.12
CA SER A 81 -10.88 1.51 10.22
C SER A 81 -10.26 1.10 8.87
N GLY A 82 -10.15 2.03 7.90
CA GLY A 82 -9.47 1.77 6.63
C GLY A 82 -10.28 0.93 5.63
N GLY A 83 -11.62 0.95 5.74
CA GLY A 83 -12.50 0.18 4.85
C GLY A 83 -12.58 -1.31 5.20
N MET A 84 -12.26 -1.64 6.46
CA MET A 84 -12.36 -2.99 7.00
C MET A 84 -13.65 -3.16 7.82
N PRO A 85 -14.25 -4.36 7.83
CA PRO A 85 -15.29 -4.70 8.77
C PRO A 85 -14.76 -4.59 10.20
N VAL A 86 -15.61 -4.13 11.12
CA VAL A 86 -15.29 -4.08 12.56
C VAL A 86 -16.32 -4.92 13.27
N ASP A 87 -15.86 -5.88 14.08
CA ASP A 87 -16.73 -6.85 14.76
C ASP A 87 -17.63 -7.62 13.78
N GLY A 88 -17.11 -7.92 12.57
CA GLY A 88 -17.86 -8.59 11.50
C GLY A 88 -18.88 -7.70 10.77
N VAL A 89 -18.90 -6.39 11.04
CA VAL A 89 -19.87 -5.44 10.47
C VAL A 89 -19.23 -4.42 9.53
N MET A 90 -19.81 -4.26 8.35
CA MET A 90 -19.46 -3.24 7.37
C MET A 90 -20.56 -2.18 7.29
N HIS A 91 -20.22 -0.92 7.55
CA HIS A 91 -21.14 0.21 7.45
C HIS A 91 -20.98 0.91 6.11
N LEU A 92 -22.10 1.10 5.40
CA LEU A 92 -22.15 1.84 4.14
C LEU A 92 -23.18 2.96 4.23
N SER A 93 -22.82 4.15 3.76
CA SER A 93 -23.77 5.23 3.49
C SER A 93 -24.45 4.95 2.15
N TYR A 94 -25.79 4.86 2.17
CA TYR A 94 -26.60 4.49 0.99
C TYR A 94 -27.98 5.19 0.98
N SER A 95 -28.69 5.11 -0.13
CA SER A 95 -29.98 5.82 -0.33
C SER A 95 -31.10 5.37 0.62
N TYR A 96 -30.97 4.20 1.24
CA TYR A 96 -31.93 3.65 2.20
C TYR A 96 -31.22 2.91 3.34
N LYS A 97 -31.97 2.69 4.44
CA LYS A 97 -31.51 1.90 5.58
C LYS A 97 -31.89 0.43 5.39
N ARG A 98 -30.93 -0.48 5.56
CA ARG A 98 -31.14 -1.94 5.50
C ARG A 98 -30.00 -2.67 6.19
N VAL A 99 -30.26 -3.84 6.75
CA VAL A 99 -29.22 -4.80 7.17
C VAL A 99 -29.27 -5.99 6.21
N VAL A 100 -28.10 -6.42 5.75
CA VAL A 100 -27.94 -7.58 4.86
C VAL A 100 -26.87 -8.48 5.44
N ASP A 101 -27.25 -9.71 5.76
CA ASP A 101 -26.32 -10.73 6.23
C ASP A 101 -25.73 -11.49 5.03
N LEU A 102 -24.41 -11.45 4.94
CA LEU A 102 -23.61 -12.27 4.04
C LEU A 102 -22.87 -13.31 4.90
N PRO A 103 -22.47 -14.46 4.32
CA PRO A 103 -21.63 -15.43 5.01
C PRO A 103 -20.38 -14.76 5.61
N GLY A 104 -20.28 -14.76 6.95
CA GLY A 104 -19.15 -14.17 7.68
C GLY A 104 -19.10 -12.63 7.70
N LEU A 105 -20.12 -11.92 7.20
CA LEU A 105 -20.12 -10.45 7.13
C LEU A 105 -21.54 -9.89 7.21
N GLN A 106 -21.79 -9.00 8.17
CA GLN A 106 -23.01 -8.21 8.17
C GLN A 106 -22.78 -6.85 7.51
N VAL A 107 -23.67 -6.45 6.62
CA VAL A 107 -23.62 -5.14 5.93
C VAL A 107 -24.77 -4.28 6.44
N VAL A 108 -24.43 -3.16 7.07
CA VAL A 108 -25.38 -2.17 7.60
C VAL A 108 -25.39 -0.96 6.67
N LEU A 109 -26.45 -0.83 5.90
CA LEU A 109 -26.72 0.37 5.11
C LEU A 109 -27.37 1.43 6.00
N VAL A 110 -26.72 2.58 6.09
CA VAL A 110 -27.21 3.75 6.77
C VAL A 110 -27.75 4.71 5.73
N LYS A 111 -29.01 5.14 5.89
CA LYS A 111 -29.61 6.14 5.01
C LYS A 111 -28.76 7.42 5.05
N GLY A 112 -28.27 7.86 3.90
CA GLY A 112 -27.43 9.04 3.74
C GLY A 112 -27.17 9.35 2.27
N HIS A 113 -26.32 10.35 2.03
CA HIS A 113 -25.98 10.77 0.68
C HIS A 113 -25.05 9.76 -0.01
N GLY A 114 -25.14 9.70 -1.34
CA GLY A 114 -24.15 9.02 -2.20
C GLY A 114 -22.78 9.72 -2.15
N ASN A 115 -21.90 9.44 -3.11
CA ASN A 115 -20.58 10.08 -3.15
C ASN A 115 -20.68 11.60 -3.28
N VAL A 116 -19.81 12.32 -2.57
CA VAL A 116 -19.66 13.78 -2.66
C VAL A 116 -18.25 14.15 -3.11
N GLN A 117 -17.98 15.45 -3.26
CA GLN A 117 -16.63 15.93 -3.59
C GLN A 117 -15.61 15.40 -2.57
N GLY A 118 -14.51 14.86 -3.09
CA GLY A 118 -13.41 14.28 -2.30
C GLY A 118 -13.54 12.78 -2.03
N ASP A 119 -14.73 12.18 -2.20
CA ASP A 119 -14.88 10.73 -2.14
C ASP A 119 -14.27 10.08 -3.39
N GLN A 120 -13.58 8.95 -3.23
CA GLN A 120 -12.82 8.32 -4.31
C GLN A 120 -13.33 6.92 -4.62
N PRO A 121 -13.45 6.52 -5.91
CA PRO A 121 -13.84 5.17 -6.27
C PRO A 121 -12.81 4.15 -5.80
N MET A 122 -13.26 2.96 -5.44
CA MET A 122 -12.37 1.89 -4.98
C MET A 122 -12.23 0.80 -6.03
N SER A 123 -10.98 0.41 -6.33
CA SER A 123 -10.68 -0.76 -7.17
C SER A 123 -11.39 -0.72 -8.53
N GLY A 124 -11.52 0.47 -9.13
CA GLY A 124 -12.21 0.68 -10.41
C GLY A 124 -13.70 0.34 -10.42
N ARG A 125 -14.35 0.25 -9.26
CA ARG A 125 -15.76 -0.18 -9.11
C ARG A 125 -16.66 0.95 -8.64
N ASN A 126 -17.97 0.77 -8.84
CA ASN A 126 -18.99 1.74 -8.43
C ASN A 126 -19.30 1.66 -6.91
N ILE A 127 -18.26 1.86 -6.11
CA ILE A 127 -18.31 1.98 -4.65
C ILE A 127 -17.17 2.92 -4.23
N PHE A 128 -17.39 3.73 -3.20
CA PHE A 128 -16.52 4.85 -2.88
C PHE A 128 -15.94 4.76 -1.46
N PHE A 129 -14.70 5.22 -1.31
CA PHE A 129 -14.10 5.52 -0.01
C PHE A 129 -14.31 7.01 0.29
N PRO A 130 -14.72 7.38 1.52
CA PRO A 130 -15.07 8.75 1.84
C PRO A 130 -13.82 9.63 1.95
N SER A 131 -13.97 10.91 1.66
CA SER A 131 -12.97 11.91 2.03
C SER A 131 -12.70 11.88 3.54
N GLN A 132 -11.51 12.32 3.95
CA GLN A 132 -11.16 12.36 5.38
C GLN A 132 -12.14 13.27 6.15
N ALA A 133 -12.56 14.39 5.55
CA ALA A 133 -13.58 15.28 6.10
C ALA A 133 -14.92 14.57 6.33
N ARG A 134 -15.45 13.87 5.31
CA ARG A 134 -16.69 13.09 5.43
C ARG A 134 -16.57 12.02 6.50
N MET A 135 -15.49 11.24 6.47
CA MET A 135 -15.25 10.16 7.43
C MET A 135 -15.27 10.67 8.88
N LEU A 136 -14.61 11.80 9.15
CA LEU A 136 -14.58 12.38 10.50
C LEU A 136 -15.96 12.87 10.94
N MET A 137 -16.72 13.55 10.06
CA MET A 137 -18.08 14.00 10.37
C MET A 137 -19.05 12.83 10.59
N GLU A 138 -19.03 11.80 9.74
CA GLU A 138 -19.84 10.58 9.92
C GLU A 138 -19.60 9.96 11.31
N ASN A 139 -18.35 9.97 11.78
CA ASN A 139 -17.97 9.43 13.08
C ASN A 139 -18.28 10.34 14.28
N LEU A 140 -18.76 11.56 14.04
CA LEU A 140 -19.31 12.46 15.07
C LEU A 140 -20.83 12.32 15.23
N THR A 141 -21.50 11.60 14.33
CA THR A 141 -22.95 11.39 14.40
C THR A 141 -23.36 10.58 15.64
N GLN A 142 -24.60 10.81 16.11
CA GLN A 142 -25.14 10.02 17.21
C GLN A 142 -25.28 8.54 16.80
N SER A 143 -24.79 7.64 17.66
CA SER A 143 -24.90 6.19 17.48
C SER A 143 -25.52 5.54 18.71
N ARG A 144 -26.47 4.63 18.49
CA ARG A 144 -27.19 3.86 19.52
C ARG A 144 -27.12 2.36 19.17
N GLY A 145 -27.23 1.49 20.17
CA GLY A 145 -27.14 0.03 20.01
C GLY A 145 -25.81 -0.57 20.46
N GLU A 146 -25.73 -1.90 20.49
CA GLU A 146 -24.52 -2.65 20.87
C GLU A 146 -23.38 -2.45 19.86
N ILE A 147 -23.67 -2.58 18.57
CA ILE A 147 -22.72 -2.29 17.50
C ILE A 147 -22.92 -0.85 17.05
N ARG A 148 -22.09 0.05 17.56
CA ARG A 148 -22.14 1.47 17.22
C ARG A 148 -21.61 1.71 15.81
N LYS A 149 -22.39 2.44 14.99
CA LYS A 149 -21.97 2.84 13.65
C LYS A 149 -20.82 3.84 13.69
N ALA A 150 -20.85 4.80 14.61
CA ALA A 150 -19.89 5.89 14.71
C ALA A 150 -18.90 5.66 15.87
N MET A 151 -17.65 6.08 15.67
CA MET A 151 -16.60 5.98 16.69
C MET A 151 -16.78 6.97 17.86
N GLY A 152 -17.39 8.12 17.62
CA GLY A 152 -17.64 9.15 18.61
C GLY A 152 -16.53 10.19 18.75
N ARG A 153 -16.83 11.24 19.53
CA ARG A 153 -16.00 12.45 19.66
C ARG A 153 -14.55 12.16 20.07
N THR A 154 -14.34 11.34 21.10
CA THR A 154 -12.99 11.03 21.63
C THR A 154 -12.08 10.42 20.56
N ALA A 155 -12.57 9.43 19.82
CA ALA A 155 -11.80 8.79 18.76
C ALA A 155 -11.49 9.75 17.60
N VAL A 156 -12.43 10.63 17.26
CA VAL A 156 -12.21 11.68 16.25
C VAL A 156 -11.15 12.68 16.71
N GLU A 157 -11.20 13.11 17.97
CA GLU A 157 -10.21 14.00 18.57
C GLU A 157 -8.81 13.37 18.57
N GLU A 158 -8.67 12.12 19.01
CA GLU A 158 -7.41 11.38 18.97
C GLU A 158 -6.84 11.26 17.55
N ARG A 159 -7.71 10.98 16.56
CA ARG A 159 -7.32 10.94 15.14
C ARG A 159 -6.80 12.30 14.66
N LEU A 160 -7.48 13.39 15.01
CA LEU A 160 -7.06 14.75 14.64
C LEU A 160 -5.72 15.12 15.27
N ILE A 161 -5.49 14.76 16.54
CA ILE A 161 -4.20 14.93 17.21
C ILE A 161 -3.12 14.16 16.44
N SER A 162 -3.36 12.88 16.12
CA SER A 162 -2.38 12.10 15.37
C SER A 162 -2.08 12.67 13.98
N ILE A 163 -3.10 13.17 13.27
CA ILE A 163 -2.92 13.85 11.97
C ILE A 163 -2.10 15.11 12.12
N TYR A 164 -2.38 15.94 13.13
CA TYR A 164 -1.60 17.15 13.41
C TYR A 164 -0.13 16.81 13.65
N GLU A 165 0.13 15.81 14.48
CA GLU A 165 1.48 15.43 14.86
C GLU A 165 2.27 14.83 13.68
N SER A 166 1.63 14.04 12.82
CA SER A 166 2.30 13.39 11.68
C SER A 166 2.31 14.23 10.39
N ARG A 167 1.31 15.08 10.15
CA ARG A 167 1.13 15.82 8.88
C ARG A 167 1.20 17.35 9.02
N GLY A 168 1.18 17.88 10.24
CA GLY A 168 1.24 19.32 10.52
C GLY A 168 -0.12 20.05 10.50
N PRO A 169 -0.13 21.34 10.89
CA PRO A 169 -1.34 22.15 11.01
C PRO A 169 -2.08 22.37 9.69
N GLU A 170 -1.35 22.46 8.57
CA GLU A 170 -1.92 22.67 7.24
C GLU A 170 -2.86 21.51 6.86
N ALA A 171 -2.58 20.29 7.33
CA ALA A 171 -3.46 19.15 7.09
C ALA A 171 -4.82 19.31 7.77
N LEU A 172 -4.84 19.77 9.03
CA LEU A 172 -6.10 20.04 9.73
C LEU A 172 -6.89 21.18 9.09
N ASN A 173 -6.21 22.24 8.64
CA ASN A 173 -6.86 23.32 7.92
C ASN A 173 -7.52 22.84 6.62
N ARG A 174 -6.85 21.98 5.82
CA ARG A 174 -7.46 21.39 4.62
C ARG A 174 -8.71 20.57 4.95
N ILE A 175 -8.63 19.71 5.96
CA ILE A 175 -9.79 18.92 6.43
C ILE A 175 -10.96 19.81 6.82
N ARG A 176 -10.70 20.92 7.55
CA ARG A 176 -11.72 21.88 7.96
C ARG A 176 -12.41 22.55 6.77
N GLU A 177 -11.64 22.97 5.77
CA GLU A 177 -12.19 23.62 4.57
C GLU A 177 -13.01 22.63 3.74
N GLU A 178 -12.50 21.42 3.50
CA GLU A 178 -13.24 20.35 2.81
C GLU A 178 -14.55 20.01 3.53
N ALA A 179 -14.50 19.88 4.86
CA ALA A 179 -15.67 19.60 5.66
C ALA A 179 -16.73 20.72 5.53
N ARG A 180 -16.31 21.99 5.52
CA ARG A 180 -17.21 23.13 5.33
C ARG A 180 -17.94 23.05 4.00
N THR A 181 -17.23 22.69 2.92
CA THR A 181 -17.81 22.60 1.57
C THR A 181 -18.87 21.51 1.46
N ILE A 182 -18.67 20.36 2.10
CA ILE A 182 -19.56 19.20 1.93
C ILE A 182 -20.63 19.07 3.02
N ALA A 183 -20.52 19.79 4.14
CA ALA A 183 -21.42 19.65 5.29
C ALA A 183 -22.90 19.84 4.95
N ALA A 184 -23.24 20.88 4.16
CA ALA A 184 -24.62 21.16 3.79
C ALA A 184 -25.21 20.08 2.87
N THR A 185 -24.42 19.55 1.93
CA THR A 185 -24.85 18.46 1.04
C THR A 185 -25.10 17.15 1.79
N LEU A 186 -24.34 16.91 2.86
CA LEU A 186 -24.45 15.73 3.70
C LEU A 186 -25.48 15.88 4.83
N GLU A 187 -26.04 17.07 5.05
CA GLU A 187 -26.87 17.42 6.22
C GLU A 187 -26.12 17.21 7.56
N PHE A 188 -24.83 17.54 7.58
CA PHE A 188 -23.90 17.36 8.70
C PHE A 188 -23.41 18.69 9.30
N GLU A 189 -24.21 19.75 9.28
CA GLU A 189 -23.83 21.07 9.81
C GLU A 189 -23.50 21.02 11.31
N LYS A 190 -24.21 20.18 12.08
CA LYS A 190 -23.96 19.99 13.51
C LYS A 190 -22.63 19.29 13.74
N GLU A 191 -22.37 18.20 13.02
CA GLU A 191 -21.12 17.45 13.07
C GLU A 191 -19.94 18.29 12.58
N PHE A 192 -20.14 19.14 11.56
CA PHE A 192 -19.16 20.10 11.11
C PHE A 192 -18.81 21.12 12.19
N SER A 193 -19.80 21.69 12.90
CA SER A 193 -19.54 22.60 14.02
C SER A 193 -18.64 21.94 15.08
N VAL A 194 -18.96 20.69 15.45
CA VAL A 194 -18.15 19.92 16.40
C VAL A 194 -16.73 19.68 15.90
N LEU A 195 -16.59 19.29 14.63
CA LEU A 195 -15.29 19.08 14.00
C LEU A 195 -14.45 20.37 13.96
N ASN A 196 -15.08 21.48 13.59
CA ASN A 196 -14.47 22.80 13.53
C ASN A 196 -13.94 23.25 14.90
N ASP A 197 -14.72 23.05 15.96
CA ASP A 197 -14.32 23.40 17.33
C ASP A 197 -13.16 22.54 17.83
N LEU A 198 -13.17 21.24 17.51
CA LEU A 198 -12.05 20.33 17.82
C LEU A 198 -10.77 20.78 17.11
N ILE A 199 -10.83 21.06 15.81
CA ILE A 199 -9.68 21.55 15.04
C ILE A 199 -9.19 22.89 15.58
N GLY A 200 -10.11 23.83 15.86
CA GLY A 200 -9.78 25.13 16.45
C GLY A 200 -9.09 25.00 17.80
N SER A 201 -9.57 24.08 18.65
CA SER A 201 -8.95 23.77 19.94
C SER A 201 -7.54 23.20 19.77
N ILE A 202 -7.35 22.21 18.89
CA ILE A 202 -6.01 21.60 18.66
C ILE A 202 -5.00 22.63 18.13
N LEU A 203 -5.41 23.47 17.16
CA LEU A 203 -4.57 24.52 16.61
C LEU A 203 -4.28 25.64 17.64
N GLY A 204 -5.27 26.00 18.46
CA GLY A 204 -5.18 27.05 19.47
C GLY A 204 -4.44 26.65 20.76
N THR A 205 -4.62 25.42 21.24
CA THR A 205 -3.92 24.92 22.43
C THR A 205 -2.42 24.76 22.18
N LYS A 206 -2.04 24.40 20.94
CA LYS A 206 -0.62 24.32 20.53
C LYS A 206 0.01 25.70 20.28
N SER A 207 -0.78 26.73 19.94
CA SER A 207 -0.28 28.11 19.86
C SER A 207 -0.21 28.80 21.24
N ALA A 208 -0.97 28.32 22.23
CA ALA A 208 -1.08 28.93 23.57
C ALA A 208 -0.15 28.34 24.65
N GLN A 209 0.69 27.35 24.35
CA GLN A 209 1.76 26.88 25.24
C GLN A 209 3.08 27.07 24.48
N LEU A 210 4.10 27.80 24.96
CA LEU A 210 4.95 27.43 26.09
C LEU A 210 5.76 28.66 26.59
N ALA A 211 5.79 28.88 27.91
CA ALA A 211 6.50 30.00 28.55
C ALA A 211 7.90 29.63 29.10
N THR A 212 8.38 28.40 28.90
CA THR A 212 9.67 27.90 29.42
C THR A 212 10.64 27.59 28.29
N ALA A 213 11.96 27.73 28.52
CA ALA A 213 12.99 27.46 27.51
C ALA A 213 12.97 26.00 26.98
N ALA A 214 12.59 25.02 27.81
CA ALA A 214 12.41 23.63 27.40
C ALA A 214 11.13 23.40 26.58
N GLY A 215 10.08 24.17 26.85
CA GLY A 215 8.87 24.20 26.04
C GLY A 215 9.11 24.84 24.68
N GLN A 216 9.87 25.94 24.64
CA GLN A 216 10.28 26.57 23.38
C GLN A 216 11.16 25.64 22.54
N ALA A 217 12.00 24.79 23.14
CA ALA A 217 12.78 23.77 22.41
C ALA A 217 11.91 22.61 21.87
N LEU A 218 10.84 22.21 22.58
CA LEU A 218 9.86 21.22 22.12
C LEU A 218 8.89 21.79 21.07
N ALA A 219 8.66 23.11 21.08
CA ALA A 219 7.95 23.85 20.04
C ALA A 219 8.84 24.23 18.85
N ALA A 220 10.17 24.23 19.01
CA ALA A 220 11.13 24.57 17.96
C ALA A 220 11.64 23.35 17.16
N GLY A 221 11.35 22.12 17.59
CA GLY A 221 11.82 20.89 16.93
C GLY A 221 10.68 19.91 16.61
N THR A 222 10.68 19.37 15.40
CA THR A 222 9.79 18.25 15.04
C THR A 222 10.22 16.99 15.82
N PRO A 223 9.36 16.40 16.68
CA PRO A 223 9.74 15.23 17.47
C PRO A 223 10.17 14.05 16.58
N PHE A 224 11.09 13.23 17.09
CA PHE A 224 11.70 12.13 16.37
C PHE A 224 11.96 10.92 17.28
N ASP A 225 12.18 9.76 16.68
CA ASP A 225 12.53 8.52 17.37
C ASP A 225 14.06 8.37 17.45
N ALA A 226 14.62 8.68 18.62
CA ALA A 226 16.07 8.65 18.85
C ALA A 226 16.68 7.24 18.68
N ARG A 227 15.93 6.17 18.97
CA ARG A 227 16.44 4.79 18.80
C ARG A 227 16.62 4.48 17.33
N ARG A 228 15.70 4.95 16.48
CA ARG A 228 15.75 4.74 15.03
C ARG A 228 16.88 5.55 14.40
N LEU A 229 17.09 6.79 14.85
CA LEU A 229 18.26 7.57 14.42
C LEU A 229 19.58 6.89 14.77
N ALA A 230 19.71 6.28 15.97
CA ALA A 230 20.91 5.53 16.33
C ALA A 230 21.18 4.34 15.39
N LEU A 231 20.13 3.64 14.93
CA LEU A 231 20.27 2.57 13.92
C LEU A 231 20.74 3.14 12.57
N PHE A 232 20.21 4.28 12.14
CA PHE A 232 20.62 4.92 10.89
C PHE A 232 22.07 5.37 10.93
N GLU A 233 22.51 5.94 12.05
CA GLU A 233 23.91 6.30 12.26
C GLU A 233 24.83 5.09 12.26
N THR A 234 24.41 4.00 12.91
CA THR A 234 25.15 2.73 12.94
C THR A 234 25.34 2.20 11.51
N LEU A 235 24.26 2.12 10.72
CA LEU A 235 24.33 1.71 9.32
C LEU A 235 25.21 2.67 8.50
N ALA A 236 25.03 3.98 8.64
CA ALA A 236 25.80 4.98 7.90
C ALA A 236 27.30 4.90 8.24
N ALA A 237 27.66 4.68 9.50
CA ALA A 237 29.05 4.49 9.94
C ALA A 237 29.68 3.26 9.29
N THR A 238 28.99 2.10 9.32
CA THR A 238 29.48 0.88 8.66
C THR A 238 29.62 1.07 7.15
N LEU A 239 28.66 1.73 6.50
CA LEU A 239 28.70 2.02 5.06
C LEU A 239 29.82 3.00 4.66
N ARG A 240 30.21 3.94 5.54
CA ARG A 240 31.38 4.82 5.31
C ARG A 240 32.70 4.05 5.42
N ALA A 241 32.75 3.06 6.30
CA ALA A 241 33.95 2.26 6.56
C ALA A 241 34.14 1.09 5.59
N MET A 242 33.08 0.64 4.90
CA MET A 242 33.11 -0.54 4.04
C MET A 242 32.91 -0.17 2.56
N PRO A 243 33.97 -0.20 1.74
CA PRO A 243 33.84 -0.02 0.29
C PRO A 243 32.92 -1.08 -0.30
N LEU A 244 31.88 -0.64 -1.02
CA LEU A 244 30.93 -1.54 -1.66
C LEU A 244 31.21 -1.65 -3.16
N MET A 245 31.17 -2.87 -3.68
CA MET A 245 31.14 -3.11 -5.12
C MET A 245 29.91 -2.46 -5.74
N GLN A 246 30.07 -1.85 -6.92
CA GLN A 246 28.98 -1.36 -7.75
C GLN A 246 29.04 -2.04 -9.10
N LYS A 247 27.95 -2.71 -9.49
CA LYS A 247 27.82 -3.30 -10.82
C LYS A 247 27.24 -2.27 -11.78
N PRO A 248 27.73 -2.15 -13.03
CA PRO A 248 27.11 -1.26 -14.02
C PRO A 248 25.70 -1.75 -14.35
N SER A 249 24.82 -0.83 -14.75
CA SER A 249 23.45 -1.18 -15.14
C SER A 249 23.43 -2.10 -16.36
N PRO A 250 22.70 -3.24 -16.32
CA PRO A 250 22.53 -4.12 -17.47
C PRO A 250 21.49 -3.58 -18.48
N THR A 251 20.78 -2.50 -18.17
CA THR A 251 19.67 -2.00 -18.99
C THR A 251 20.09 -0.86 -19.93
N THR A 252 20.82 -1.20 -20.99
CA THR A 252 21.33 -0.22 -21.97
C THR A 252 20.27 0.25 -22.97
N THR A 253 19.28 -0.60 -23.29
CA THR A 253 18.22 -0.30 -24.27
C THR A 253 16.89 0.06 -23.61
N GLY A 254 15.96 0.64 -24.39
CA GLY A 254 14.61 0.92 -23.93
C GLY A 254 13.83 -0.34 -23.54
N SER A 255 13.97 -1.42 -24.32
CA SER A 255 13.35 -2.72 -24.02
C SER A 255 13.90 -3.32 -22.73
N ALA A 256 15.21 -3.28 -22.53
CA ALA A 256 15.83 -3.77 -21.30
C ALA A 256 15.36 -3.02 -20.06
N ARG A 257 15.24 -1.69 -20.14
CA ARG A 257 14.67 -0.87 -19.04
C ARG A 257 13.22 -1.25 -18.73
N PHE A 258 12.40 -1.43 -19.76
CA PHE A 258 11.00 -1.83 -19.60
C PHE A 258 10.89 -3.21 -18.94
N ASN A 259 11.61 -4.20 -19.45
CA ASN A 259 11.59 -5.58 -18.95
C ASN A 259 12.10 -5.68 -17.51
N PHE A 260 13.16 -4.93 -17.19
CA PHE A 260 13.67 -4.82 -15.83
C PHE A 260 12.63 -4.22 -14.89
N ALA A 261 12.00 -3.10 -15.26
CA ALA A 261 10.98 -2.45 -14.45
C ALA A 261 9.78 -3.37 -14.19
N PHE A 262 9.40 -4.20 -15.18
CA PHE A 262 8.37 -5.22 -15.00
C PHE A 262 8.76 -6.26 -13.93
N LEU A 263 9.95 -6.86 -14.04
CA LEU A 263 10.42 -7.86 -13.07
C LEU A 263 10.62 -7.26 -11.67
N GLU A 264 11.17 -6.05 -11.59
CA GLU A 264 11.27 -5.31 -10.33
C GLU A 264 9.90 -5.11 -9.69
N SER A 265 8.90 -4.70 -10.47
CA SER A 265 7.54 -4.56 -9.96
C SER A 265 6.96 -5.89 -9.47
N TYR A 266 7.10 -6.95 -10.25
CA TYR A 266 6.64 -8.29 -9.90
C TYR A 266 7.21 -8.76 -8.55
N PHE A 267 8.54 -8.80 -8.43
CA PHE A 267 9.20 -9.31 -7.22
C PHE A 267 8.99 -8.38 -6.02
N SER A 268 8.99 -7.06 -6.23
CA SER A 268 8.71 -6.10 -5.16
C SER A 268 7.32 -6.30 -4.57
N ASN A 269 6.31 -6.57 -5.40
CA ASN A 269 4.95 -6.84 -4.90
C ASN A 269 4.86 -8.20 -4.21
N PHE A 270 5.54 -9.23 -4.73
CA PHE A 270 5.58 -10.55 -4.11
C PHE A 270 6.06 -10.48 -2.65
N ILE A 271 7.10 -9.68 -2.36
CA ILE A 271 7.64 -9.53 -0.99
C ILE A 271 6.58 -9.06 0.01
N GLU A 272 5.65 -8.20 -0.42
CA GLU A 272 4.58 -7.67 0.41
C GLU A 272 3.38 -8.64 0.55
N GLY A 273 3.43 -9.82 -0.08
CA GLY A 273 2.36 -10.83 -0.04
C GLY A 273 1.46 -10.84 -1.28
N THR A 274 1.76 -10.03 -2.29
CA THR A 274 1.04 -10.05 -3.57
C THR A 274 1.54 -11.20 -4.44
N GLU A 275 0.99 -12.39 -4.23
CA GLU A 275 1.43 -13.60 -4.92
C GLU A 275 0.74 -13.82 -6.28
N PHE A 276 1.30 -13.32 -7.38
CA PHE A 276 0.81 -13.67 -8.74
C PHE A 276 1.75 -14.65 -9.44
N ASP A 277 1.22 -15.43 -10.38
CA ASP A 277 2.08 -16.01 -11.40
C ASP A 277 2.65 -14.90 -12.29
N VAL A 278 3.89 -15.07 -12.76
CA VAL A 278 4.57 -14.06 -13.58
C VAL A 278 3.81 -13.75 -14.88
N SER A 279 3.12 -14.73 -15.46
CA SER A 279 2.26 -14.53 -16.63
C SER A 279 1.02 -13.69 -16.32
N GLU A 280 0.46 -13.80 -15.11
CA GLU A 280 -0.65 -12.96 -14.65
C GLU A 280 -0.22 -11.51 -14.48
N ALA A 281 0.92 -11.29 -13.81
CA ALA A 281 1.51 -9.97 -13.69
C ALA A 281 1.85 -9.35 -15.04
N ARG A 282 2.34 -10.16 -16.00
CA ARG A 282 2.59 -9.71 -17.38
C ARG A 282 1.33 -9.19 -18.04
N ARG A 283 0.19 -9.87 -17.92
CA ARG A 283 -1.10 -9.40 -18.45
C ARG A 283 -1.56 -8.09 -17.80
N ILE A 284 -1.33 -7.92 -16.49
CA ILE A 284 -1.64 -6.66 -15.79
C ILE A 284 -0.83 -5.50 -16.40
N VAL A 285 0.49 -5.65 -16.52
CA VAL A 285 1.38 -4.57 -16.94
C VAL A 285 1.36 -4.32 -18.45
N LEU A 286 1.40 -5.37 -19.27
CA LEU A 286 1.49 -5.26 -20.72
C LEU A 286 0.14 -5.03 -21.39
N GLU A 287 -0.92 -5.65 -20.88
CA GLU A 287 -2.25 -5.63 -21.51
C GLU A 287 -3.23 -4.70 -20.76
N GLY A 288 -2.82 -4.12 -19.63
CA GLY A 288 -3.68 -3.30 -18.78
C GLY A 288 -4.84 -4.06 -18.14
N LYS A 289 -4.78 -5.40 -18.10
CA LYS A 289 -5.86 -6.24 -17.57
C LYS A 289 -5.81 -6.33 -16.05
N ILE A 290 -6.74 -5.66 -15.37
CA ILE A 290 -6.93 -5.80 -13.92
C ILE A 290 -7.55 -7.17 -13.62
N ILE A 291 -6.99 -7.89 -12.65
CA ILE A 291 -7.54 -9.16 -12.19
C ILE A 291 -8.67 -8.87 -11.20
N ASP A 292 -9.91 -9.18 -11.60
CA ASP A 292 -11.11 -8.81 -10.85
C ASP A 292 -11.19 -9.38 -9.43
N GLN A 293 -10.58 -10.55 -9.22
CA GLN A 293 -10.49 -11.18 -7.92
C GLN A 293 -9.52 -10.45 -6.98
N ARG A 294 -8.49 -9.81 -7.53
CA ARG A 294 -7.37 -9.19 -6.80
C ARG A 294 -7.03 -7.81 -7.37
N PRO A 295 -7.99 -6.86 -7.35
CA PRO A 295 -7.82 -5.58 -8.01
C PRO A 295 -6.79 -4.70 -7.28
N LYS A 296 -6.75 -4.75 -5.94
CA LYS A 296 -5.76 -4.02 -5.13
C LYS A 296 -4.34 -4.41 -5.52
N ASP A 297 -4.10 -5.71 -5.56
CA ASP A 297 -2.82 -6.30 -5.89
C ASP A 297 -2.41 -5.99 -7.35
N SER A 298 -3.37 -5.95 -8.27
CA SER A 298 -3.14 -5.52 -9.66
C SER A 298 -2.70 -4.05 -9.73
N HIS A 299 -3.37 -3.17 -8.98
CA HIS A 299 -3.01 -1.76 -8.89
C HIS A 299 -1.64 -1.54 -8.23
N ASP A 300 -1.31 -2.35 -7.23
CA ASP A 300 -0.04 -2.33 -6.53
C ASP A 300 1.14 -2.67 -7.47
N ILE A 301 0.97 -3.64 -8.37
CA ILE A 301 1.92 -3.94 -9.47
C ILE A 301 2.06 -2.75 -10.43
N LEU A 302 0.94 -2.16 -10.86
CA LEU A 302 0.98 -1.02 -11.78
C LEU A 302 1.66 0.20 -11.15
N GLY A 303 1.41 0.46 -9.86
CA GLY A 303 2.01 1.57 -9.13
C GLY A 303 3.54 1.50 -9.10
N VAL A 304 4.09 0.33 -8.75
CA VAL A 304 5.55 0.13 -8.74
C VAL A 304 6.13 0.21 -10.14
N PHE A 305 5.49 -0.43 -11.13
CA PHE A 305 5.96 -0.44 -12.51
C PHE A 305 6.05 0.98 -13.09
N ARG A 306 5.03 1.81 -12.89
CA ARG A 306 5.00 3.20 -13.37
C ARG A 306 6.17 4.01 -12.84
N GLN A 307 6.47 3.94 -11.55
CA GLN A 307 7.61 4.68 -10.99
C GLN A 307 8.96 4.09 -11.39
N ALA A 308 9.03 2.78 -11.56
CA ALA A 308 10.26 2.13 -11.99
C ALA A 308 10.67 2.51 -13.41
N ILE A 309 9.71 2.79 -14.30
CA ILE A 309 9.97 3.16 -15.71
C ILE A 309 10.00 4.67 -15.96
N ASP A 310 9.37 5.49 -15.10
CA ASP A 310 9.36 6.94 -15.22
C ASP A 310 10.73 7.53 -14.80
N PRO A 311 11.48 8.20 -15.69
CA PRO A 311 12.75 8.85 -15.36
C PRO A 311 12.63 9.92 -14.27
N GLY A 312 11.46 10.58 -14.13
CA GLY A 312 11.21 11.57 -13.08
C GLY A 312 11.29 10.99 -11.67
N TRP A 313 10.98 9.69 -11.52
CA TRP A 313 11.12 8.96 -10.26
C TRP A 313 12.35 8.07 -10.21
N SER A 314 12.61 7.30 -11.27
CA SER A 314 13.71 6.35 -11.30
C SER A 314 15.09 7.01 -11.28
N ASN A 315 15.23 8.26 -11.74
CA ASN A 315 16.51 9.00 -11.72
C ASN A 315 16.52 10.14 -10.69
N GLN A 316 15.85 9.97 -9.56
CA GLN A 316 15.76 10.99 -8.53
C GLN A 316 16.13 10.42 -7.15
N SER A 317 17.32 10.75 -6.64
CA SER A 317 17.78 10.40 -5.29
C SER A 317 16.83 10.92 -4.19
N MET A 318 16.85 10.26 -3.05
CA MET A 318 16.13 10.70 -1.86
C MET A 318 16.72 12.01 -1.34
N ALA A 319 15.86 13.03 -1.20
CA ALA A 319 16.25 14.34 -0.74
C ALA A 319 16.61 14.29 0.76
N PRO A 320 17.64 15.03 1.20
CA PRO A 320 17.95 15.18 2.62
C PRO A 320 17.12 16.31 3.27
N GLY A 321 16.89 16.21 4.58
CA GLY A 321 16.23 17.24 5.38
C GLY A 321 14.72 17.37 5.09
N GLU A 322 14.18 18.58 5.24
CA GLU A 322 12.73 18.86 5.06
C GLU A 322 12.18 18.44 3.69
N ALA A 323 13.00 18.55 2.63
CA ALA A 323 12.60 18.20 1.27
C ALA A 323 12.18 16.72 1.12
N VAL A 324 12.70 15.82 1.98
CA VAL A 324 12.33 14.40 1.98
C VAL A 324 10.84 14.20 2.21
N LEU A 325 10.22 15.05 3.04
CA LEU A 325 8.83 14.90 3.42
C LEU A 325 7.93 15.13 2.20
N HIS A 326 8.19 16.19 1.44
CA HIS A 326 7.45 16.47 0.22
C HIS A 326 7.69 15.38 -0.83
N GLN A 327 8.94 15.01 -1.08
CA GLN A 327 9.29 14.03 -2.11
C GLN A 327 8.64 12.67 -1.87
N LEU A 328 8.75 12.11 -0.66
CA LEU A 328 8.19 10.78 -0.37
C LEU A 328 6.66 10.79 -0.40
N ARG A 329 6.01 11.89 -0.01
CA ARG A 329 4.56 12.04 -0.13
C ARG A 329 4.11 12.03 -1.59
N GLN A 330 4.81 12.73 -2.49
CA GLN A 330 4.50 12.71 -3.93
C GLN A 330 4.70 11.32 -4.54
N ARG A 331 5.80 10.64 -4.19
CA ARG A 331 6.01 9.26 -4.62
C ARG A 331 4.94 8.32 -4.10
N HIS A 332 4.62 8.39 -2.81
CA HIS A 332 3.60 7.52 -2.24
C HIS A 332 2.20 7.80 -2.82
N LEU A 333 1.88 9.07 -3.10
CA LEU A 333 0.63 9.45 -3.77
C LEU A 333 0.49 8.71 -5.10
N ASP A 334 1.48 8.80 -5.99
CA ASP A 334 1.41 8.13 -7.30
C ASP A 334 1.47 6.59 -7.19
N LEU A 335 2.23 6.06 -6.22
CA LEU A 335 2.34 4.62 -5.97
C LEU A 335 0.99 4.03 -5.56
N MET A 336 0.25 4.72 -4.69
CA MET A 336 -0.95 4.18 -4.03
C MET A 336 -2.26 4.81 -4.52
N LYS A 337 -2.27 5.63 -5.57
CA LYS A 337 -3.46 6.43 -5.98
C LYS A 337 -4.75 5.66 -6.25
N GLU A 338 -4.66 4.38 -6.57
CA GLU A 338 -5.84 3.50 -6.80
C GLU A 338 -6.37 2.85 -5.51
N ARG A 339 -5.77 3.18 -4.36
CA ARG A 339 -6.07 2.64 -3.02
C ARG A 339 -6.38 3.78 -2.05
N PRO A 340 -7.51 4.49 -2.22
CA PRO A 340 -7.88 5.63 -1.38
C PRO A 340 -7.96 5.29 0.11
N GLU A 341 -8.29 4.03 0.45
CA GLU A 341 -8.34 3.56 1.83
C GLU A 341 -6.98 3.55 2.54
N ALA A 342 -5.88 3.61 1.78
CA ALA A 342 -4.51 3.68 2.27
C ALA A 342 -4.00 5.12 2.48
N ALA A 343 -4.85 6.13 2.26
CA ALA A 343 -4.51 7.56 2.32
C ALA A 343 -3.24 7.93 1.50
N PRO A 344 -3.28 7.81 0.16
CA PRO A 344 -2.11 8.05 -0.69
C PRO A 344 -1.48 9.45 -0.47
N GLY A 345 -0.19 9.48 -0.15
CA GLY A 345 0.59 10.71 -0.02
C GLY A 345 0.52 11.35 1.37
N ASP A 346 -0.17 10.71 2.30
CA ASP A 346 -0.34 11.19 3.66
C ASP A 346 0.36 10.28 4.66
N PHE A 347 1.16 10.88 5.54
CA PHE A 347 1.80 10.12 6.60
C PHE A 347 0.76 9.48 7.52
N LYS A 348 1.12 8.33 8.10
CA LYS A 348 0.23 7.57 8.96
C LYS A 348 -0.29 8.41 10.12
N ASP A 349 -1.54 8.15 10.48
CA ASP A 349 -2.28 8.79 11.58
C ASP A 349 -2.72 7.76 12.63
N ARG A 350 -2.01 6.63 12.67
CA ARG A 350 -2.14 5.51 13.60
C ARG A 350 -0.88 4.67 13.55
N GLU A 351 -0.66 3.92 14.62
CA GLU A 351 0.42 2.95 14.69
C GLU A 351 0.30 1.88 13.61
N ASN A 352 1.44 1.43 13.10
CA ASN A 352 1.54 0.30 12.19
C ASN A 352 2.63 -0.67 12.67
N PHE A 353 2.47 -1.92 12.28
CA PHE A 353 3.22 -3.05 12.83
C PHE A 353 3.61 -4.03 11.73
N ALA A 354 4.72 -4.73 11.94
CA ALA A 354 5.09 -5.92 11.18
C ALA A 354 5.39 -7.06 12.16
N GLY A 355 4.47 -8.03 12.24
CA GLY A 355 4.49 -9.02 13.31
C GLY A 355 4.44 -8.34 14.69
N ASN A 356 5.40 -8.64 15.55
CA ASN A 356 5.51 -8.06 16.89
C ASN A 356 6.34 -6.77 16.95
N THR A 357 6.77 -6.22 15.80
CA THR A 357 7.57 -5.01 15.73
C THR A 357 6.67 -3.80 15.47
N THR A 358 6.65 -2.83 16.39
CA THR A 358 6.07 -1.50 16.19
C THR A 358 7.08 -0.61 15.47
N PHE A 359 6.63 0.15 14.47
CA PHE A 359 7.47 1.14 13.78
C PHE A 359 7.46 2.50 14.50
N VAL A 360 8.08 3.53 13.92
CA VAL A 360 8.09 4.90 14.46
C VAL A 360 6.66 5.37 14.69
N SER A 361 6.33 5.90 15.86
CA SER A 361 4.98 6.41 16.12
C SER A 361 4.61 7.56 15.16
N PRO A 362 3.32 7.77 14.81
CA PRO A 362 2.88 8.84 13.93
C PRO A 362 3.49 10.21 14.28
N ARG A 363 3.55 10.52 15.58
CA ARG A 363 4.13 11.75 16.11
C ARG A 363 5.58 11.97 15.74
N ASN A 364 6.36 10.89 15.66
CA ASN A 364 7.79 10.96 15.44
C ASN A 364 8.18 10.82 13.95
N VAL A 365 7.24 10.56 13.04
CA VAL A 365 7.53 10.26 11.63
C VAL A 365 8.32 11.39 10.96
N ARG A 366 7.82 12.63 11.02
CA ARG A 366 8.43 13.76 10.32
C ARG A 366 9.86 14.02 10.77
N GLY A 367 10.07 14.16 12.08
CA GLY A 367 11.39 14.45 12.62
C GLY A 367 12.38 13.33 12.34
N THR A 368 11.94 12.06 12.46
CA THR A 368 12.80 10.91 12.17
C THR A 368 13.20 10.84 10.70
N MET A 369 12.29 11.14 9.76
CA MET A 369 12.60 11.22 8.34
C MET A 369 13.57 12.37 8.03
N ILE A 370 13.33 13.57 8.58
CA ILE A 370 14.17 14.74 8.36
C ILE A 370 15.59 14.47 8.86
N GLU A 371 15.75 14.05 10.11
CA GLU A 371 17.07 13.84 10.70
C GLU A 371 17.77 12.63 10.08
N GLY A 372 17.07 11.51 9.86
CA GLY A 372 17.66 10.32 9.24
C GLY A 372 18.15 10.59 7.82
N SER A 373 17.39 11.33 7.01
CA SER A 373 17.76 11.64 5.62
C SER A 373 18.98 12.56 5.51
N LYS A 374 19.30 13.36 6.54
CA LYS A 374 20.54 14.19 6.57
C LYS A 374 21.81 13.34 6.56
N LEU A 375 21.72 12.04 6.85
CA LEU A 375 22.86 11.12 6.78
C LEU A 375 23.20 10.70 5.33
N LEU A 376 22.26 10.83 4.39
CA LEU A 376 22.45 10.39 3.00
C LEU A 376 23.67 11.00 2.29
N PRO A 377 23.98 12.30 2.44
CA PRO A 377 25.17 12.90 1.84
C PRO A 377 26.48 12.41 2.47
N SER A 378 26.44 11.82 3.68
CA SER A 378 27.64 11.33 4.37
C SER A 378 28.15 9.98 3.85
N VAL A 379 27.33 9.26 3.07
CA VAL A 379 27.68 7.98 2.46
C VAL A 379 27.90 8.12 0.96
N GLN A 380 28.74 7.24 0.39
CA GLN A 380 29.06 7.28 -1.04
C GLN A 380 27.82 7.09 -1.92
N PRO A 381 27.70 7.83 -3.05
CA PRO A 381 26.66 7.60 -4.04
C PRO A 381 26.61 6.15 -4.56
N GLY A 382 25.43 5.69 -4.97
CA GLY A 382 25.20 4.32 -5.42
C GLY A 382 24.85 3.38 -4.27
N MET A 383 25.47 2.19 -4.23
CA MET A 383 25.03 1.09 -3.34
C MET A 383 24.95 1.49 -1.87
N ALA A 384 25.93 2.24 -1.33
CA ALA A 384 25.90 2.64 0.08
C ALA A 384 24.71 3.56 0.39
N ARG A 385 24.52 4.62 -0.41
CA ARG A 385 23.36 5.53 -0.25
C ARG A 385 22.04 4.82 -0.49
N ALA A 386 21.97 3.89 -1.46
CA ALA A 386 20.79 3.08 -1.74
C ALA A 386 20.33 2.29 -0.52
N LEU A 387 21.27 1.58 0.15
CA LEU A 387 20.97 0.79 1.33
C LEU A 387 20.51 1.66 2.51
N LEU A 388 21.15 2.82 2.72
CA LEU A 388 20.75 3.75 3.78
C LEU A 388 19.35 4.34 3.52
N ALA A 389 19.09 4.83 2.31
CA ALA A 389 17.81 5.42 1.93
C ALA A 389 16.66 4.41 2.08
N MET A 390 16.89 3.19 1.61
CA MET A 390 15.97 2.07 1.75
C MET A 390 15.66 1.76 3.20
N PHE A 391 16.69 1.61 4.03
CA PHE A 391 16.52 1.27 5.45
C PHE A 391 15.79 2.38 6.21
N ILE A 392 16.09 3.66 5.94
CA ILE A 392 15.37 4.80 6.56
C ILE A 392 13.86 4.69 6.28
N VAL A 393 13.46 4.52 5.01
CA VAL A 393 12.03 4.45 4.65
C VAL A 393 11.36 3.22 5.26
N SER A 394 12.01 2.05 5.16
CA SER A 394 11.48 0.80 5.71
C SER A 394 11.27 0.87 7.22
N GLU A 395 12.20 1.51 7.92
CA GLU A 395 12.24 1.49 9.38
C GLU A 395 11.46 2.64 10.03
N VAL A 396 11.30 3.77 9.35
CA VAL A 396 10.29 4.77 9.77
C VAL A 396 8.87 4.27 9.49
N HIS A 397 8.69 3.56 8.37
CA HIS A 397 7.40 3.07 7.90
C HIS A 397 6.33 4.19 7.88
N PRO A 398 6.59 5.29 7.14
CA PRO A 398 5.86 6.55 7.31
C PRO A 398 4.40 6.55 6.84
N PHE A 399 3.96 5.56 6.06
CA PHE A 399 2.62 5.47 5.49
C PHE A 399 1.82 4.28 6.05
N ILE A 400 0.51 4.22 5.80
CA ILE A 400 -0.36 3.12 6.25
C ILE A 400 -0.05 1.80 5.53
N ASP A 401 0.31 1.87 4.25
CA ASP A 401 0.67 0.73 3.40
C ASP A 401 1.71 1.21 2.36
N GLY A 402 2.29 0.32 1.56
CA GLY A 402 3.19 0.68 0.46
C GLY A 402 4.63 1.02 0.85
N ASN A 403 4.97 1.01 2.14
CA ASN A 403 6.30 1.41 2.64
C ASN A 403 7.44 0.54 2.10
N GLY A 404 7.28 -0.79 2.08
CA GLY A 404 8.32 -1.70 1.56
C GLY A 404 8.57 -1.49 0.06
N ARG A 405 7.49 -1.32 -0.72
CA ARG A 405 7.54 -1.01 -2.16
C ARG A 405 8.22 0.32 -2.41
N LEU A 406 7.84 1.36 -1.68
CA LEU A 406 8.47 2.68 -1.77
C LEU A 406 9.95 2.64 -1.38
N ALA A 407 10.31 1.92 -0.32
CA ALA A 407 11.69 1.80 0.13
C ALA A 407 12.59 1.16 -0.95
N ARG A 408 12.12 0.11 -1.64
CA ARG A 408 12.85 -0.51 -2.75
C ARG A 408 12.91 0.39 -3.99
N LEU A 409 11.85 1.14 -4.31
CA LEU A 409 11.88 2.13 -5.39
C LEU A 409 12.90 3.25 -5.12
N VAL A 410 12.96 3.74 -3.89
CA VAL A 410 13.93 4.76 -3.46
C VAL A 410 15.35 4.20 -3.49
N MET A 411 15.56 2.96 -3.02
CA MET A 411 16.83 2.25 -3.14
C MET A 411 17.32 2.22 -4.60
N ASN A 412 16.44 1.80 -5.51
CA ASN A 412 16.78 1.65 -6.92
C ASN A 412 16.96 2.99 -7.62
N ALA A 413 16.31 4.06 -7.14
CA ALA A 413 16.57 5.40 -7.65
C ALA A 413 17.99 5.89 -7.34
N GLU A 414 18.53 5.59 -6.15
CA GLU A 414 19.93 5.90 -5.78
C GLU A 414 20.96 5.15 -6.64
N LEU A 415 20.58 3.98 -7.18
CA LEU A 415 21.43 3.20 -8.09
C LEU A 415 21.36 3.73 -9.52
N SER A 416 20.15 4.07 -10.01
CA SER A 416 19.94 4.58 -11.35
C SER A 416 20.67 5.90 -11.61
N VAL A 417 20.70 6.82 -10.63
CA VAL A 417 21.37 8.13 -10.78
C VAL A 417 22.88 8.02 -11.05
N VAL A 418 23.51 6.91 -10.68
CA VAL A 418 24.94 6.63 -10.95
C VAL A 418 25.14 5.56 -12.02
N ASN A 419 24.09 5.19 -12.77
CA ASN A 419 24.09 4.11 -13.76
C ASN A 419 24.55 2.74 -13.20
N ALA A 420 24.30 2.49 -11.91
CA ALA A 420 24.54 1.19 -11.30
C ALA A 420 23.35 0.25 -11.53
N CYS A 421 23.61 -1.06 -11.50
CA CYS A 421 22.57 -2.08 -11.53
C CYS A 421 21.65 -1.90 -10.32
N ARG A 422 20.37 -1.73 -10.61
CA ARG A 422 19.27 -1.77 -9.62
C ARG A 422 19.18 -3.17 -9.01
N VAL A 423 18.50 -3.28 -7.88
CA VAL A 423 18.35 -4.54 -7.14
C VAL A 423 16.94 -5.09 -7.30
N ILE A 424 16.85 -6.38 -7.65
CA ILE A 424 15.63 -7.19 -7.61
C ILE A 424 15.82 -8.24 -6.53
N VAL A 425 14.96 -8.27 -5.51
CA VAL A 425 14.98 -9.29 -4.45
C VAL A 425 14.07 -10.44 -4.87
N PRO A 426 14.60 -11.63 -5.22
CA PRO A 426 13.79 -12.75 -5.70
C PRO A 426 12.85 -13.30 -4.62
N THR A 427 11.79 -14.00 -5.05
CA THR A 427 10.83 -14.65 -4.16
C THR A 427 11.51 -15.57 -3.16
N LEU A 428 12.44 -16.41 -3.63
CA LEU A 428 13.16 -17.36 -2.79
C LEU A 428 14.09 -16.67 -1.78
N PHE A 429 14.53 -15.44 -2.04
CA PHE A 429 15.40 -14.66 -1.15
C PHE A 429 14.64 -13.80 -0.13
N ARG A 430 13.30 -13.79 -0.20
CA ARG A 430 12.45 -12.94 0.65
C ARG A 430 12.72 -13.14 2.13
N GLU A 431 12.85 -14.38 2.60
CA GLU A 431 13.05 -14.66 4.03
C GLU A 431 14.41 -14.14 4.52
N GLU A 432 15.49 -14.41 3.78
CA GLU A 432 16.83 -13.93 4.10
C GLU A 432 16.89 -12.40 4.13
N TYR A 433 16.31 -11.73 3.13
CA TYR A 433 16.19 -10.26 3.10
C TYR A 433 15.46 -9.70 4.34
N LEU A 434 14.31 -10.28 4.70
CA LEU A 434 13.54 -9.83 5.86
C LEU A 434 14.26 -10.12 7.19
N ASP A 435 14.96 -11.25 7.29
CA ASP A 435 15.73 -11.60 8.48
C ASP A 435 16.93 -10.68 8.67
N CYS A 436 17.65 -10.34 7.60
CA CYS A 436 18.73 -9.35 7.67
C CYS A 436 18.22 -7.98 8.15
N LEU A 437 17.07 -7.53 7.66
CA LEU A 437 16.45 -6.30 8.16
C LEU A 437 16.08 -6.42 9.65
N ARG A 438 15.50 -7.55 10.08
CA ARG A 438 15.18 -7.80 11.50
C ARG A 438 16.42 -7.79 12.38
N VAL A 439 17.53 -8.37 11.92
CA VAL A 439 18.80 -8.35 12.65
C VAL A 439 19.30 -6.92 12.81
N LEU A 440 19.28 -6.11 11.75
CA LEU A 440 19.66 -4.70 11.83
C LEU A 440 18.71 -3.93 12.77
N SER A 441 17.40 -4.06 12.62
CA SER A 441 16.40 -3.38 13.46
C SER A 441 16.48 -3.73 14.94
N ARG A 442 16.71 -5.01 15.28
CA ARG A 442 16.64 -5.49 16.67
C ARG A 442 17.98 -5.51 17.38
N GLN A 443 19.06 -5.71 16.63
CA GLN A 443 20.41 -5.91 17.19
C GLN A 443 21.39 -4.81 16.79
N GLY A 444 21.02 -3.90 15.88
CA GLY A 444 21.92 -2.85 15.40
C GLY A 444 23.13 -3.40 14.63
N LYS A 445 22.99 -4.55 13.95
CA LYS A 445 24.08 -5.19 13.19
C LYS A 445 23.85 -5.06 11.68
N PRO A 446 24.54 -4.13 10.99
CA PRO A 446 24.31 -3.87 9.56
C PRO A 446 24.90 -4.92 8.62
N GLU A 447 25.94 -5.64 9.04
CA GLU A 447 26.78 -6.47 8.18
C GLU A 447 25.97 -7.54 7.42
N PRO A 448 25.06 -8.31 8.05
CA PRO A 448 24.27 -9.31 7.33
C PRO A 448 23.41 -8.68 6.22
N PHE A 449 22.81 -7.52 6.49
CA PHE A 449 22.00 -6.80 5.51
C PHE A 449 22.86 -6.30 4.34
N ILE A 450 24.01 -5.70 4.60
CA ILE A 450 24.86 -5.18 3.52
C ILE A 450 25.38 -6.34 2.65
N SER A 451 25.85 -7.44 3.25
CA SER A 451 26.34 -8.61 2.52
C SER A 451 25.26 -9.27 1.67
N ALA A 452 24.05 -9.46 2.24
CA ALA A 452 22.91 -10.01 1.51
C ALA A 452 22.55 -9.16 0.29
N MET A 453 22.51 -7.84 0.46
CA MET A 453 22.14 -6.93 -0.63
C MET A 453 23.22 -6.81 -1.72
N GLN A 454 24.51 -6.90 -1.38
CA GLN A 454 25.57 -6.98 -2.39
C GLN A 454 25.47 -8.26 -3.23
N LYS A 455 25.22 -9.41 -2.59
CA LYS A 455 24.98 -10.69 -3.26
C LYS A 455 23.82 -10.57 -4.25
N ILE A 456 22.70 -9.99 -3.83
CA ILE A 456 21.53 -9.86 -4.69
C ILE A 456 21.71 -8.82 -5.80
N GLN A 457 22.45 -7.74 -5.57
CA GLN A 457 22.80 -6.83 -6.67
C GLN A 457 23.65 -7.56 -7.72
N GLN A 458 24.63 -8.36 -7.30
CA GLN A 458 25.44 -9.15 -8.22
C GLN A 458 24.61 -10.16 -9.00
N TRP A 459 23.69 -10.85 -8.32
CA TRP A 459 22.75 -11.77 -8.96
C TRP A 459 21.88 -11.05 -10.00
N THR A 460 21.31 -9.90 -9.64
CA THR A 460 20.48 -9.09 -10.55
C THR A 460 21.28 -8.61 -11.77
N ALA A 461 22.53 -8.21 -11.59
CA ALA A 461 23.38 -7.72 -12.67
C ALA A 461 23.81 -8.79 -13.70
N ALA A 462 23.61 -10.08 -13.39
CA ALA A 462 24.09 -11.17 -14.25
C ALA A 462 23.19 -11.43 -15.47
N PHE A 463 21.94 -10.97 -15.46
CA PHE A 463 20.97 -11.27 -16.51
C PHE A 463 20.99 -10.24 -17.65
N ASP A 464 20.67 -10.71 -18.86
CA ASP A 464 20.33 -9.85 -19.99
C ASP A 464 18.81 -9.61 -20.01
N TYR A 465 18.41 -8.34 -19.98
CA TYR A 465 17.01 -7.93 -19.95
C TYR A 465 16.46 -7.56 -21.32
N SER A 466 17.24 -7.73 -22.40
CA SER A 466 16.83 -7.37 -23.77
C SER A 466 15.58 -8.14 -24.25
N ASP A 467 15.42 -9.38 -23.81
CA ASP A 467 14.30 -10.28 -24.10
C ASP A 467 13.64 -10.73 -22.79
N LEU A 468 12.34 -10.42 -22.65
CA LEU A 468 11.60 -10.70 -21.42
C LEU A 468 11.37 -12.20 -21.19
N ASP A 469 11.08 -12.95 -22.25
CA ASP A 469 10.74 -14.36 -22.15
C ASP A 469 12.00 -15.15 -21.76
N ARG A 470 13.14 -14.83 -22.39
CA ARG A 470 14.43 -15.43 -22.06
C ARG A 470 14.85 -15.17 -20.61
N VAL A 471 14.76 -13.93 -20.14
CA VAL A 471 15.18 -13.61 -18.75
C VAL A 471 14.26 -14.27 -17.71
N ILE A 472 12.96 -14.38 -17.99
CA ILE A 472 12.02 -15.10 -17.12
C ILE A 472 12.41 -16.58 -17.04
N GLU A 473 12.70 -17.22 -18.17
CA GLU A 473 13.15 -18.61 -18.20
C GLU A 473 14.44 -18.82 -17.42
N GLN A 474 15.44 -17.95 -17.62
CA GLN A 474 16.68 -18.00 -16.85
C GLN A 474 16.45 -17.83 -15.34
N MET A 475 15.62 -16.86 -14.94
CA MET A 475 15.27 -16.65 -13.53
C MET A 475 14.49 -17.83 -12.94
N LYS A 476 13.65 -18.52 -13.72
CA LYS A 476 12.99 -19.77 -13.31
C LYS A 476 14.01 -20.88 -13.06
N THR A 477 14.97 -21.08 -13.96
CA THR A 477 16.05 -22.05 -13.78
C THR A 477 16.92 -21.72 -12.56
N CYS A 478 17.05 -20.44 -12.21
CA CYS A 478 17.70 -19.99 -10.98
C CYS A 478 16.83 -20.15 -9.71
N ASN A 479 15.63 -20.73 -9.81
CA ASN A 479 14.63 -20.85 -8.74
C ASN A 479 14.15 -19.49 -8.17
N ALA A 480 14.26 -18.39 -8.92
CA ALA A 480 13.97 -17.05 -8.42
C ALA A 480 12.50 -16.86 -7.99
N PHE A 481 11.58 -17.61 -8.61
CA PHE A 481 10.14 -17.56 -8.36
C PHE A 481 9.66 -18.54 -7.29
N GLU A 482 10.52 -19.46 -6.83
CA GLU A 482 10.17 -20.50 -5.86
C GLU A 482 10.07 -19.94 -4.43
N LYS A 483 9.22 -20.55 -3.60
CA LYS A 483 8.95 -20.08 -2.23
C LYS A 483 9.62 -20.91 -1.13
N SER A 484 9.89 -22.18 -1.41
CA SER A 484 10.31 -23.15 -0.39
C SER A 484 11.83 -23.27 -0.32
N LEU A 485 12.43 -22.63 0.69
CA LEU A 485 13.86 -22.80 1.01
C LEU A 485 14.26 -24.24 1.39
N LYS A 486 13.27 -25.09 1.75
CA LYS A 486 13.51 -26.51 2.02
C LYS A 486 13.73 -27.33 0.76
N GLN A 487 13.14 -26.89 -0.37
CA GLN A 487 13.16 -27.63 -1.63
C GLN A 487 14.14 -27.02 -2.63
N TYR A 488 14.34 -25.71 -2.58
CA TYR A 488 15.11 -24.98 -3.57
C TYR A 488 16.20 -24.11 -2.92
N GLN A 489 17.25 -23.88 -3.68
CA GLN A 489 18.26 -22.86 -3.40
C GLN A 489 18.28 -21.86 -4.55
N LEU A 490 18.49 -20.58 -4.23
CA LEU A 490 18.65 -19.55 -5.25
C LEU A 490 20.00 -19.77 -5.94
N LEU A 491 19.96 -20.10 -7.22
CA LEU A 491 21.17 -20.37 -8.02
C LEU A 491 21.64 -19.09 -8.72
N ASN A 492 22.93 -18.99 -8.99
CA ASN A 492 23.45 -17.93 -9.85
C ASN A 492 23.35 -18.35 -11.32
N LEU A 493 23.21 -17.37 -12.21
CA LEU A 493 23.20 -17.64 -13.64
C LEU A 493 24.48 -18.33 -14.13
N SER A 494 25.62 -18.03 -13.50
CA SER A 494 26.91 -18.68 -13.76
C SER A 494 26.93 -20.17 -13.44
N ASP A 495 26.06 -20.62 -12.54
CA ASP A 495 26.02 -22.00 -12.06
C ASP A 495 25.24 -22.91 -13.03
N LEU A 496 24.56 -22.34 -14.03
CA LEU A 496 23.72 -23.07 -14.99
C LEU A 496 24.50 -23.76 -16.12
N GLY A 497 25.82 -23.53 -16.23
CA GLY A 497 26.64 -24.09 -17.31
C GLY A 497 26.37 -23.45 -18.68
N THR A 498 27.42 -23.32 -19.49
CA THR A 498 27.36 -22.76 -20.85
C THR A 498 26.83 -23.79 -21.85
N ASP A 499 25.59 -24.26 -21.72
CA ASP A 499 24.98 -25.19 -22.68
C ASP A 499 23.57 -24.72 -23.07
N SER A 500 23.46 -23.53 -23.65
CA SER A 500 22.33 -23.15 -24.53
C SER A 500 22.60 -21.76 -25.15
N HIS A 501 23.36 -21.77 -26.24
CA HIS A 501 23.46 -20.66 -27.19
C HIS A 501 22.41 -20.80 -28.28
#